data_AF-A0A453MEM1-F1
#
_entry.id   AF-A0A453MEM1-F1
#
_cell.length_a   1.000
_cell.length_b   1.000
_cell.length_c   1.000
_cell.angle_alpha   90.00
_cell.angle_beta   90.00
_cell.angle_gamma   90.00
#
_symmetry.space_group_name_H-M   'P 1'
#
loop_
_entity.id
_entity.type
_entity.pdbx_description
1 polymer ?
#
loop_
_entity_poly.entity_id
_entity_poly.type
_entity_poly.pdbx_seq_one_letter_code
_entity_poly.pdbx_strand_id
1 'polypeptide(L)' 'KCRRKFLWKQAEEITGASCKVNWPTVCTPTMHGGLGIPDLERFSRALRLRWLWIAWTGP' A
#
# COMPACT_ATOMS: atom_id res chain seq x y z
N LYS A 1 -7.41 -21.17 5.31
CA LYS A 1 -6.48 -21.39 4.17
C LYS A 1 -6.79 -20.53 2.93
N CYS A 2 -8.02 -20.06 2.70
CA CYS A 2 -8.41 -19.29 1.49
C CYS A 2 -7.93 -17.82 1.44
N ARG A 3 -7.72 -17.16 2.58
CA ARG A 3 -7.36 -15.73 2.63
C ARG A 3 -6.04 -15.37 1.95
N ARG A 4 -5.04 -16.27 1.98
CA ARG A 4 -3.72 -16.05 1.34
C ARG A 4 -3.78 -16.07 -0.18
N LYS A 5 -4.71 -16.81 -0.77
CA LYS A 5 -4.88 -16.94 -2.23
C LYS A 5 -5.72 -15.83 -2.86
N PHE A 6 -6.48 -15.09 -2.04
CA PHE A 6 -7.30 -13.97 -2.50
C PHE A 6 -6.45 -12.71 -2.76
N LEU A 7 -5.44 -12.48 -1.92
CA LEU A 7 -4.51 -11.35 -2.04
C LEU A 7 -3.40 -11.57 -3.08
N TRP A 8 -3.02 -12.83 -3.31
CA TRP A 8 -1.88 -13.18 -4.16
C TRP A 8 -2.36 -14.12 -5.26
N LYS A 9 -2.23 -13.69 -6.53
CA LYS A 9 -2.40 -14.61 -7.67
C LYS A 9 -1.48 -15.80 -7.43
N GLN A 10 -2.04 -17.00 -7.48
CA GLN A 10 -1.28 -18.23 -7.62
C GLN A 10 -0.82 -18.32 -9.09
N ALA A 11 0.18 -17.52 -9.46
CA ALA A 11 0.90 -17.60 -10.73
C ALA A 11 2.39 -17.60 -10.39
N GLU A 12 3.16 -18.50 -11.02
CA GLU A 12 4.60 -18.70 -10.78
C GLU A 12 5.44 -17.42 -10.97
N GLU A 13 4.92 -16.43 -11.69
CA GLU A 13 5.60 -15.16 -11.97
C GLU A 13 4.70 -13.97 -11.67
N ILE A 14 5.13 -13.12 -10.73
CA ILE A 14 4.38 -11.94 -10.27
C ILE A 14 4.84 -10.73 -11.09
N THR A 15 4.24 -10.52 -12.26
CA THR A 15 4.31 -9.21 -12.93
C THR A 15 3.36 -8.24 -12.22
N GLY A 16 3.85 -7.04 -11.87
CA GLY A 16 3.22 -6.10 -10.93
C GLY A 16 1.77 -5.67 -11.20
N ALA A 17 1.18 -6.03 -12.35
CA ALA A 17 -0.21 -5.74 -12.74
C ALA A 17 -1.24 -6.79 -12.25
N SER A 18 -0.86 -7.67 -11.33
CA SER A 18 -1.61 -8.88 -10.97
C SER A 18 -2.64 -8.71 -9.84
N CYS A 19 -3.16 -7.51 -9.58
CA CYS A 19 -4.06 -7.28 -8.45
C CYS A 19 -5.52 -7.29 -8.88
N LYS A 20 -6.28 -8.33 -8.46
CA LYS A 20 -7.75 -8.43 -8.64
C LYS A 20 -8.54 -7.46 -7.75
N VAL A 21 -7.85 -6.70 -6.90
CA VAL A 21 -8.42 -5.81 -5.90
C VAL A 21 -8.11 -4.37 -6.29
N ASN A 22 -9.13 -3.52 -6.28
CA ASN A 22 -8.99 -2.08 -6.48
C ASN A 22 -8.27 -1.47 -5.26
N TRP A 23 -6.95 -1.36 -5.34
CA TRP A 23 -6.10 -0.86 -4.24
C TRP A 23 -6.50 0.52 -3.71
N PRO A 24 -6.82 1.52 -4.57
CA PRO A 24 -7.37 2.79 -4.10
C PRO A 24 -8.56 2.63 -3.16
N THR A 25 -9.52 1.75 -3.48
CA THR A 25 -10.69 1.48 -2.64
C THR A 25 -10.34 0.68 -1.39
N VAL A 26 -9.37 -0.24 -1.46
CA VAL A 26 -8.91 -1.00 -0.28
C VAL A 26 -8.22 -0.08 0.73
N CYS A 27 -7.50 0.93 0.25
CA CYS A 27 -6.76 1.86 1.10
C CYS A 27 -7.61 2.97 1.71
N THR A 28 -8.88 3.14 1.31
CA THR A 28 -9.75 4.10 1.98
C THR A 28 -10.06 3.65 3.41
N PRO A 29 -10.34 4.59 4.34
CA PRO A 29 -10.73 4.25 5.70
C PRO A 29 -11.97 3.35 5.73
N THR A 30 -12.09 2.51 6.76
CA THR A 30 -13.25 1.62 6.96
C THR A 30 -14.57 2.39 7.03
N MET A 31 -14.56 3.60 7.59
CA MET A 31 -15.72 4.51 7.61
C MET A 31 -16.23 4.88 6.21
N HIS A 32 -15.38 4.80 5.19
CA HIS A 32 -15.68 5.11 3.79
C HIS A 32 -15.81 3.83 2.92
N GLY A 33 -16.01 2.67 3.54
CA GLY A 33 -16.20 1.40 2.83
C GLY A 33 -14.92 0.71 2.33
N GLY A 34 -13.74 1.19 2.74
CA GLY A 34 -12.46 0.53 2.47
C GLY A 34 -12.02 -0.44 3.56
N LEU A 35 -10.80 -0.98 3.43
CA LEU A 35 -10.20 -1.84 4.45
C LEU A 35 -9.27 -1.08 5.42
N GLY A 36 -9.02 0.20 5.19
CA GLY A 36 -8.10 1.00 6.00
C GLY A 36 -6.65 0.53 5.91
N ILE A 37 -6.28 -0.19 4.85
CA ILE A 37 -4.90 -0.65 4.65
C ILE A 37 -4.05 0.55 4.16
N PRO A 38 -2.86 0.79 4.72
CA PRO A 38 -1.98 1.85 4.23
C PRO A 38 -1.56 1.61 2.78
N ASP A 39 -1.71 2.64 1.94
CA ASP A 39 -1.16 2.66 0.60
C ASP A 39 0.38 2.65 0.68
N LEU A 40 1.01 1.57 0.21
CA LEU A 40 2.46 1.35 0.28
C LEU A 40 3.25 2.41 -0.50
N GLU A 41 2.74 2.90 -1.62
CA GLU A 41 3.42 3.92 -2.42
C GLU A 41 3.45 5.25 -1.64
N ARG A 42 2.29 5.67 -1.14
CA ARG A 42 2.16 6.90 -0.33
C ARG A 42 2.94 6.79 0.97
N PHE A 43 2.86 5.64 1.65
CA PHE A 43 3.56 5.38 2.90
C PHE A 43 5.08 5.39 2.70
N SER A 44 5.59 4.74 1.63
CA SER A 44 7.01 4.76 1.32
C SER A 44 7.52 6.16 0.96
N ARG A 45 6.72 6.96 0.24
CA ARG A 45 7.04 8.37 -0.04
C ARG A 45 7.12 9.18 1.25
N ALA A 46 6.16 9.03 2.16
CA ALA A 46 6.17 9.71 3.46
C ALA A 46 7.43 9.37 4.28
N LEU A 47 7.84 8.08 4.29
CA LEU A 47 9.06 7.66 4.97
C LEU A 47 10.33 8.28 4.37
N ARG A 48 10.42 8.40 3.05
CA ARG A 48 11.55 9.08 2.39
C ARG A 48 11.57 10.58 2.70
N LEU A 49 10.40 11.22 2.72
CA LEU A 49 10.26 12.64 3.04
C LEU A 49 10.57 12.96 4.51
N ARG A 50 10.47 11.98 5.41
CA ARG A 50 10.85 12.15 6.83
C ARG A 50 12.29 12.63 6.98
N TRP A 51 13.23 12.10 6.21
CA TRP A 51 14.63 12.47 6.28
C TRP A 51 14.90 13.88 5.75
N LEU A 52 14.25 14.24 4.64
CA LEU A 52 14.28 15.60 4.07
C LEU A 52 13.72 16.63 5.07
N TRP A 53 12.63 16.28 5.77
CA TRP A 53 12.06 17.13 6.80
C TRP A 53 13.02 17.34 7.98
N ILE A 54 13.64 16.27 8.48
CA ILE A 54 14.64 16.35 9.56
C ILE A 54 15.82 17.25 9.14
N ALA A 55 16.33 17.07 7.92
CA ALA A 55 17.43 17.85 7.37
C ALA A 55 17.08 19.34 7.18
N TRP A 56 15.80 19.68 7.00
CA TRP A 56 15.35 21.07 6.91
C TRP A 56 15.21 21.75 8.28
N THR A 57 14.88 20.97 9.33
CA THR A 57 14.71 21.49 10.70
C THR A 57 16.00 21.61 11.51
N GLY A 58 17.11 21.04 11.04
CA GLY A 58 18.43 21.21 11.64
C GLY A 58 19.31 22.09 10.74
N PRO A 59 19.99 23.13 11.27
CA PRO A 59 21.11 23.76 10.57
C PRO A 59 22.30 22.80 10.42
#